data_AF-A0A6A0QY22-F1
#
_entry.id   AF-A0A6A0QY22-F1
#
_cell.length_a   1.000
_cell.length_b   1.000
_cell.length_c   1.000
_cell.angle_alpha   90.00
_cell.angle_beta   90.00
_cell.angle_gamma   90.00
#
_symmetry.space_group_name_H-M   'P 1'
#
loop_
_entity.id
_entity.type
_entity.pdbx_description
1 polymer ?
#
loop_
_entity_poly.entity_id
_entity_poly.type
_entity_poly.pdbx_seq_one_letter_code
_entity_poly.pdbx_strand_id
1 'polypeptide(L)'
;MKLDEIINEIEAHARNENHKSAFEVFKILDDNKNKELSFVVDSDWFKHYFVKLENLTHDNEESYNTDHFKREFSIIVSKILYHLKKER
;
A
#
# COMPACT_ATOMS: atom_id res chain seq x y z
N MET A 1 11.64 7.72 -7.27
CA MET A 1 12.17 7.23 -5.98
C MET A 1 12.69 5.85 -6.22
N LYS A 2 13.88 5.48 -5.72
CA LYS A 2 14.39 4.11 -5.81
C LYS A 2 13.54 3.15 -4.96
N LEU A 3 13.64 1.84 -5.22
CA LEU A 3 12.89 0.81 -4.46
C LEU A 3 13.03 0.94 -2.93
N ASP A 4 14.26 1.16 -2.42
CA ASP A 4 14.48 1.34 -0.98
C ASP A 4 13.78 2.60 -0.43
N GLU A 5 13.74 3.69 -1.19
CA GLU A 5 13.02 4.92 -0.80
C GLU A 5 11.52 4.68 -0.76
N ILE A 6 10.97 3.95 -1.74
CA ILE A 6 9.56 3.54 -1.79
C ILE A 6 9.20 2.71 -0.55
N ILE A 7 10.01 1.70 -0.23
CA ILE A 7 9.79 0.83 0.93
C ILE A 7 9.80 1.67 2.22
N ASN A 8 10.79 2.54 2.40
CA ASN A 8 10.91 3.37 3.59
C ASN A 8 9.74 4.34 3.77
N GLU A 9 9.24 4.96 2.69
CA GLU A 9 8.07 5.83 2.77
C GLU A 9 6.79 5.07 3.11
N ILE A 10 6.57 3.90 2.49
CA ILE A 10 5.43 3.04 2.82
C ILE A 10 5.48 2.62 4.30
N GLU A 11 6.65 2.26 4.82
CA GLU A 11 6.82 1.94 6.25
C GLU A 11 6.51 3.12 7.18
N ALA A 12 6.87 4.34 6.77
CA ALA A 12 6.57 5.54 7.56
C ALA A 12 5.05 5.78 7.67
N HIS A 13 4.31 5.58 6.58
CA HIS A 13 2.85 5.69 6.57
C HIS A 13 2.16 4.52 7.27
N ALA A 14 2.72 3.30 7.17
CA ALA A 14 2.17 2.10 7.82
C ALA A 14 2.05 2.22 9.34
N ARG A 15 2.89 3.05 9.99
CA ARG A 15 2.84 3.32 11.44
C ARG A 15 1.58 4.07 11.88
N ASN A 16 0.94 4.76 10.95
CA ASN A 16 -0.24 5.58 11.21
C ASN A 16 -1.43 4.89 10.55
N GLU A 17 -2.17 4.07 11.29
CA GLU A 17 -3.31 3.29 10.77
C GLU A 17 -4.56 4.16 10.59
N ASN A 18 -4.52 5.11 9.66
CA ASN A 18 -5.63 5.98 9.32
C ASN A 18 -5.82 6.08 7.79
N HIS A 19 -6.99 6.58 7.38
CA HIS A 19 -7.34 6.73 5.96
C HIS A 19 -6.32 7.54 5.17
N LYS A 20 -5.83 8.65 5.73
CA LYS A 20 -4.81 9.47 5.08
C LYS A 20 -3.57 8.64 4.74
N SER A 21 -3.05 7.84 5.69
CA SER A 21 -1.91 6.98 5.43
C SER A 21 -2.19 5.92 4.38
N ALA A 22 -3.39 5.33 4.37
CA ALA A 22 -3.79 4.39 3.32
C ALA A 22 -3.76 5.06 1.94
N PHE A 23 -4.28 6.29 1.85
CA PHE A 23 -4.27 7.08 0.62
C PHE A 23 -2.84 7.43 0.16
N GLU A 24 -1.96 7.82 1.08
CA GLU A 24 -0.55 8.10 0.76
C GLU A 24 0.18 6.83 0.28
N VAL A 25 -0.02 5.68 0.92
CA VAL A 25 0.57 4.41 0.46
C VAL A 25 0.06 4.06 -0.94
N PHE A 26 -1.24 4.18 -1.19
CA PHE A 26 -1.82 3.94 -2.51
C PHE A 26 -1.18 4.84 -3.56
N LYS A 27 -1.07 6.14 -3.28
CA LYS A 27 -0.47 7.12 -4.18
C LYS A 27 1.00 6.82 -4.48
N ILE A 28 1.79 6.47 -3.47
CA ILE A 28 3.20 6.06 -3.65
C ILE A 28 3.29 4.87 -4.62
N LEU A 29 2.42 3.87 -4.46
CA LEU A 29 2.39 2.71 -5.35
C LEU A 29 1.96 3.12 -6.76
N ASP A 30 0.92 3.94 -6.90
CA ASP A 30 0.39 4.37 -8.19
C ASP A 30 1.39 5.21 -8.99
N ASP A 31 2.04 6.19 -8.34
CA ASP A 31 3.02 7.09 -8.94
C ASP A 31 4.29 6.38 -9.42
N ASN A 32 4.58 5.20 -8.87
CA ASN A 32 5.77 4.40 -9.16
C ASN A 32 5.48 3.07 -9.90
N LYS A 33 4.21 2.68 -10.10
CA LYS A 33 3.82 1.39 -10.73
C LYS A 33 4.42 1.15 -12.12
N ASN A 34 4.58 2.23 -12.90
CA ASN A 34 5.14 2.20 -14.25
C ASN A 34 6.62 2.64 -14.31
N LYS A 35 7.27 2.84 -13.16
CA LYS A 35 8.66 3.28 -13.04
C LYS A 35 9.46 2.20 -12.31
N GLU A 36 9.89 2.48 -11.08
CA GLU A 36 10.66 1.53 -10.29
C GLU A 36 9.87 0.26 -9.95
N LEU A 37 8.54 0.28 -9.91
CA LEU A 37 7.74 -0.92 -9.61
C LEU A 37 7.28 -1.67 -10.87
N SER A 38 7.78 -1.28 -12.06
CA SER A 38 7.40 -1.91 -13.34
C SER A 38 7.72 -3.41 -13.39
N PHE A 39 8.69 -3.88 -12.61
CA PHE A 39 9.06 -5.29 -12.55
C PHE A 39 8.05 -6.16 -11.76
N VAL A 40 7.19 -5.55 -10.93
CA VAL A 40 6.17 -6.26 -10.13
C VAL A 40 4.74 -5.93 -10.53
N VAL A 41 4.50 -4.89 -11.32
CA VAL A 41 3.15 -4.42 -11.67
C VAL A 41 2.28 -5.51 -12.29
N ASP A 42 2.89 -6.46 -13.01
CA ASP A 42 2.19 -7.55 -13.65
C ASP A 42 1.95 -8.79 -12.78
N SER A 43 2.60 -8.86 -11.62
CA SER A 43 2.44 -9.97 -10.69
C SER A 43 1.04 -10.02 -10.07
N ASP A 44 0.53 -11.23 -9.85
CA ASP A 44 -0.79 -11.44 -9.27
C ASP A 44 -0.92 -10.82 -7.87
N TRP A 45 0.15 -10.91 -7.07
CA TRP A 45 0.14 -10.33 -5.73
C TRP A 45 0.02 -8.81 -5.78
N PHE A 46 0.74 -8.15 -6.69
CA PHE A 46 0.71 -6.70 -6.78
C PHE A 46 -0.67 -6.23 -7.19
N LYS A 47 -1.24 -6.80 -8.27
CA LYS A 47 -2.60 -6.50 -8.74
C LYS A 47 -3.63 -6.69 -7.63
N HIS A 48 -3.55 -7.81 -6.91
CA HIS A 48 -4.48 -8.13 -5.82
C HIS A 48 -4.42 -7.13 -4.67
N TYR A 49 -3.23 -6.84 -4.15
CA TYR A 49 -3.09 -5.93 -3.00
C TYR A 49 -3.25 -4.45 -3.38
N PHE A 50 -2.89 -4.08 -4.61
CA PHE A 50 -3.13 -2.74 -5.14
C PHE A 50 -4.63 -2.43 -5.20
N VAL A 51 -5.44 -3.32 -5.79
CA VAL A 51 -6.90 -3.16 -5.85
C VAL A 51 -7.53 -3.18 -4.45
N LYS A 52 -7.05 -4.05 -3.55
CA LYS A 52 -7.52 -4.04 -2.16
C LYS A 52 -7.25 -2.72 -1.45
N LEU A 53 -6.06 -2.16 -1.64
CA LEU A 53 -5.70 -0.88 -1.05
C LEU A 53 -6.49 0.27 -1.66
N GLU A 54 -6.70 0.27 -2.98
CA GLU A 54 -7.55 1.23 -3.69
C GLU A 54 -8.99 1.21 -3.15
N ASN A 55 -9.59 0.03 -2.99
CA ASN A 55 -10.93 -0.08 -2.42
C ASN A 55 -10.98 0.43 -0.99
N LEU A 56 -9.94 0.17 -0.20
CA LEU A 56 -9.86 0.63 1.19
C LEU A 56 -9.77 2.17 1.29
N THR A 57 -9.16 2.83 0.31
CA THR A 57 -9.03 4.30 0.28
C THR A 57 -10.27 5.01 -0.27
N HIS A 58 -11.16 4.29 -0.94
CA HIS A 58 -12.41 4.81 -1.49
C HIS A 58 -13.67 4.29 -0.77
N ASP A 59 -13.50 3.65 0.39
CA ASP A 59 -14.62 3.23 1.24
C ASP A 59 -15.38 4.46 1.80
N ASN A 60 -16.51 4.25 2.50
CA ASN A 60 -17.23 5.37 3.10
C ASN A 60 -16.46 5.98 4.29
N GLU A 61 -16.73 7.26 4.61
CA GLU A 61 -16.07 7.95 5.73
C GLU A 61 -16.32 7.30 7.10
N GLU A 62 -17.45 6.59 7.24
CA GLU A 62 -17.82 5.87 8.46
C GLU A 62 -16.90 4.66 8.72
N SER A 63 -16.38 4.03 7.67
CA SER A 63 -15.47 2.88 7.74
C SER A 63 -14.06 3.26 8.15
N TYR A 64 -13.59 4.48 7.82
CA TYR A 64 -12.19 4.90 7.93
C TYR A 64 -11.60 4.88 9.35
N ASN A 65 -12.44 5.00 10.38
CA ASN A 65 -11.99 5.03 11.77
C ASN A 65 -12.30 3.73 12.54
N THR A 66 -12.75 2.69 11.84
CA THR A 66 -13.08 1.40 12.45
C THR A 66 -11.83 0.54 12.70
N ASP A 67 -11.88 -0.33 13.70
CA ASP A 67 -10.84 -1.34 13.92
C ASP A 67 -10.70 -2.30 12.73
N HIS A 68 -11.80 -2.52 12.01
CA HIS A 68 -11.79 -3.29 10.77
C HIS A 68 -10.90 -2.64 9.72
N PHE A 69 -11.08 -1.33 9.47
CA PHE A 69 -10.23 -0.57 8.54
C PHE A 69 -8.76 -0.66 8.94
N LYS A 70 -8.43 -0.40 10.21
CA LYS A 70 -7.04 -0.43 10.70
C LYS A 70 -6.40 -1.80 10.49
N ARG A 71 -7.14 -2.86 10.80
CA ARG A 71 -6.69 -4.23 10.63
C ARG A 71 -6.46 -4.58 9.15
N GLU A 72 -7.42 -4.26 8.28
CA GLU A 72 -7.27 -4.52 6.85
C GLU A 72 -6.09 -3.73 6.25
N PHE A 73 -5.98 -2.44 6.59
CA PHE A 73 -4.85 -1.61 6.18
C PHE A 73 -3.51 -2.23 6.60
N SER A 74 -3.38 -2.58 7.88
CA SER A 74 -2.17 -3.17 8.45
C SER A 74 -1.80 -4.49 7.76
N ILE A 75 -2.79 -5.35 7.48
CA ILE A 75 -2.59 -6.62 6.76
C ILE A 75 -2.13 -6.38 5.32
N ILE A 76 -2.83 -5.52 4.57
CA ILE A 76 -2.55 -5.25 3.16
C ILE A 76 -1.15 -4.66 3.01
N VAL A 77 -0.82 -3.62 3.78
CA VAL A 77 0.48 -2.95 3.70
C VAL A 77 1.61 -3.88 4.14
N SER A 78 1.41 -4.69 5.17
CA SER A 78 2.42 -5.68 5.59
C SER A 78 2.73 -6.70 4.49
N LYS A 79 1.72 -7.12 3.69
CA LYS A 79 1.92 -8.02 2.56
C LYS A 79 2.65 -7.34 1.41
N ILE A 80 2.29 -6.10 1.08
CA ILE A 80 3.00 -5.31 0.06
C ILE A 80 4.47 -5.16 0.43
N LEU A 81 4.76 -4.73 1.67
CA LEU A 81 6.13 -4.58 2.17
C LEU A 81 6.92 -5.89 2.15
N TYR A 82 6.28 -7.01 2.53
CA TYR A 82 6.91 -8.32 2.48
C TYR A 82 7.37 -8.68 1.06
N HIS A 83 6.51 -8.49 0.06
CA HIS A 83 6.84 -8.78 -1.33
C HIS A 83 7.92 -7.82 -1.86
N LEU A 84 7.77 -6.51 -1.67
CA LEU A 84 8.77 -5.54 -2.15
C LEU A 84 10.16 -5.77 -1.57
N LYS A 85 10.25 -6.13 -0.29
CA LYS A 85 11.54 -6.46 0.37
C LYS A 85 12.19 -7.73 -0.14
N LYS A 86 11.41 -8.67 -0.70
CA LYS A 86 11.93 -9.92 -1.27
C LYS A 86 12.57 -9.68 -2.65
N GLU A 87 12.12 -8.67 -3.36
CA GLU A 87 12.62 -8.28 -4.67
C GLU A 87 13.81 -7.30 -4.61
N ARG A 88 14.23 -6.92 -3.40
CA ARG A 88 15.46 -6.17 -3.12
C ARG A 88 16.69 -7.08 -3.25
#